data_AF-A0A9W9KUQ0-F1
#
_entry.id   AF-A0A9W9KUQ0-F1
#
_cell.length_a   1.000
_cell.length_b   1.000
_cell.length_c   1.000
_cell.angle_alpha   90.00
_cell.angle_beta   90.00
_cell.angle_gamma   90.00
#
_symmetry.space_group_name_H-M   'P 1'
#
loop_
_entity.id
_entity.type
_entity.pdbx_description
1 polymer ?
#
loop_
_entity_poly.entity_id
_entity_poly.type
_entity_poly.pdbx_seq_one_letter_code
_entity_poly.pdbx_strand_id
1 'polypeptide(L)'
;MTRSDDDPVVASYDVLLTDSDISRFVFQYVDREHDRPYNDQHNQRPLQLRMKHRTGLVEVEVPISTRENYDVNKGMRYGDAVQKSRSARDGGAFGMAGGFSAGSGTAAAGGRVKMEANGDVEIMDNKRAVDSASLLRVQSLGGRIKPAEEGDPVYMLGTFTDKNLHLSPVTSLVQFHPNLHHLDALDELPKGKGGRGKKDDEERSTETEARAIDIKVKAAEDSEAATNASNLDLLKQMQDEKWKTYNWVDAETEESWLTYESYMIHKDTENLEPLSSNIESEDYLDRMSAPRIDPARPDLTGWAMKENRRRQRDGQ
;
A
#
# COMPACT_ATOMS: atom_id res chain seq x y z
N MET A 1 -6.57 20.19 53.86
CA MET A 1 -5.72 19.03 53.57
C MET A 1 -4.91 19.36 52.32
N THR A 2 -3.68 19.82 52.53
CA THR A 2 -2.73 20.20 51.48
C THR A 2 -2.18 18.94 50.84
N ARG A 3 -2.55 18.65 49.59
CA ARG A 3 -1.85 17.65 48.77
C ARG A 3 -0.53 18.28 48.34
N SER A 4 0.52 18.00 49.09
CA SER A 4 1.90 18.41 48.76
C SER A 4 2.80 17.17 48.69
N ASP A 5 2.39 16.20 47.88
CA ASP A 5 3.25 15.10 47.43
C ASP A 5 3.35 15.25 45.91
N ASP A 6 4.01 16.32 45.46
CA ASP A 6 4.46 16.41 44.07
C ASP A 6 5.62 15.42 43.93
N ASP A 7 5.41 14.37 43.14
CA ASP A 7 6.42 13.39 42.76
C ASP A 7 7.64 14.12 42.16
N PRO A 8 8.87 13.94 42.71
CA PRO A 8 10.03 14.67 42.23
C PRO A 8 10.35 14.30 40.79
N VAL A 9 10.51 15.31 39.94
CA VAL A 9 10.98 15.12 38.56
C VAL A 9 12.38 14.50 38.59
N VAL A 10 12.48 13.23 38.17
CA VAL A 10 13.74 12.47 38.14
C VAL A 10 14.58 12.82 36.90
N ALA A 11 13.93 13.21 35.80
CA ALA A 11 14.59 13.60 34.57
C ALA A 11 13.71 14.56 33.76
N SER A 12 14.35 15.55 33.12
CA SER A 12 13.73 16.48 32.18
C SER A 12 14.38 16.30 30.81
N TYR A 13 13.54 16.29 29.77
CA TYR A 13 13.96 16.13 28.38
C TYR A 13 13.41 17.29 27.54
N ASP A 14 14.21 17.79 26.61
CA ASP A 14 13.80 18.83 25.69
C ASP A 14 13.14 18.19 24.47
N VAL A 15 11.91 18.61 24.15
CA VAL A 15 11.15 18.07 23.01
C VAL A 15 11.32 18.99 21.80
N LEU A 16 11.84 18.44 20.72
CA LEU A 16 12.15 19.14 19.48
C LEU A 16 11.27 18.59 18.37
N LEU A 17 10.57 19.46 17.64
CA LEU A 17 9.82 19.03 16.46
C LEU A 17 10.72 19.14 15.23
N THR A 18 10.90 18.04 14.52
CA THR A 18 11.60 18.06 13.23
C THR A 18 10.59 18.27 12.12
N ASP A 19 10.57 19.48 11.56
CA ASP A 19 9.93 19.69 10.27
C ASP A 19 10.91 19.34 9.17
N SER A 20 10.48 18.53 8.22
CA SER A 20 11.34 18.13 7.11
C SER A 20 10.49 17.86 5.89
N ASP A 21 11.02 18.23 4.73
CA ASP A 21 10.39 18.00 3.44
C ASP A 21 10.27 16.52 3.03
N ILE A 22 10.83 15.60 3.83
CA ILE A 22 10.80 14.18 3.54
C ILE A 22 9.50 13.52 4.00
N SER A 23 8.96 12.64 3.15
CA SER A 23 7.85 11.78 3.52
C SER A 23 8.37 10.60 4.35
N ARG A 24 7.77 10.37 5.52
CA ARG A 24 8.13 9.28 6.44
C ARG A 24 7.05 8.23 6.45
N PHE A 25 7.39 7.01 6.07
CA PHE A 25 6.47 5.88 6.06
C PHE A 25 6.87 4.86 7.12
N VAL A 26 5.89 4.36 7.87
CA VAL A 26 6.09 3.25 8.80
C VAL A 26 5.53 1.99 8.17
N PHE A 27 6.42 1.03 7.91
CA PHE A 27 6.08 -0.24 7.30
C PHE A 27 5.99 -1.33 8.36
N GLN A 28 4.81 -1.91 8.52
CA GLN A 28 4.53 -2.98 9.46
C GLN A 28 4.35 -4.30 8.73
N TYR A 29 5.08 -5.33 9.17
CA TYR A 29 4.98 -6.69 8.63
C TYR A 29 4.21 -7.57 9.61
N VAL A 30 2.92 -7.81 9.35
CA VAL A 30 2.02 -8.48 10.31
C VAL A 30 2.38 -9.97 10.45
N ASP A 31 2.79 -10.61 9.36
CA ASP A 31 3.10 -12.05 9.32
C ASP A 31 4.56 -12.36 9.67
N ARG A 32 5.30 -11.38 10.21
CA ARG A 32 6.72 -11.52 10.47
C ARG A 32 7.04 -11.24 11.92
N GLU A 33 7.78 -12.15 12.53
CA GLU A 33 8.28 -11.99 13.88
C GLU A 33 9.43 -10.96 13.93
N HIS A 34 9.56 -10.26 15.06
CA HIS A 34 10.53 -9.20 15.27
C HIS A 34 12.00 -9.68 15.19
N ASP A 35 12.26 -10.94 15.47
CA ASP A 35 13.59 -11.57 15.48
C ASP A 35 14.08 -11.96 14.08
N ARG A 36 13.20 -11.87 13.07
CA ARG A 36 13.49 -12.23 11.69
C ARG A 36 13.23 -11.05 10.75
N PRO A 37 13.89 -9.90 10.89
CA PRO A 37 13.65 -8.75 10.03
C PRO A 37 14.02 -9.02 8.56
N TYR A 38 13.45 -8.24 7.64
CA TYR A 38 13.87 -8.22 6.24
C TYR A 38 15.10 -7.33 6.08
N ASN A 39 16.28 -7.93 6.18
CA ASN A 39 17.56 -7.24 6.08
C ASN A 39 18.57 -8.03 5.24
N ASP A 40 19.73 -7.43 4.99
CA ASP A 40 20.81 -8.07 4.24
C ASP A 40 21.42 -9.27 4.98
N GLN A 41 21.48 -9.23 6.33
CA GLN A 41 22.04 -10.31 7.14
C GLN A 41 21.29 -11.64 6.96
N HIS A 42 19.96 -11.59 6.80
CA HIS A 42 19.13 -12.77 6.52
C HIS A 42 19.04 -13.09 5.01
N ASN A 43 19.74 -12.37 4.13
CA ASN A 43 19.58 -12.42 2.68
C ASN A 43 18.13 -12.20 2.23
N GLN A 44 17.39 -11.37 2.98
CA GLN A 44 15.98 -11.05 2.71
C GLN A 44 15.75 -9.54 2.60
N ARG A 45 16.78 -8.78 2.23
CA ARG A 45 16.63 -7.36 1.92
C ARG A 45 15.63 -7.18 0.78
N PRO A 46 14.64 -6.29 0.94
CA PRO A 46 13.75 -5.94 -0.16
C PRO A 46 14.52 -5.46 -1.39
N LEU A 47 14.14 -5.97 -2.55
CA LEU A 47 14.81 -5.63 -3.81
C LEU A 47 14.28 -4.32 -4.39
N GLN A 48 12.98 -4.09 -4.23
CA GLN A 48 12.28 -2.99 -4.87
C GLN A 48 11.03 -2.61 -4.07
N LEU A 49 10.77 -1.31 -3.96
CA LEU A 49 9.51 -0.77 -3.50
C LEU A 49 8.81 -0.07 -4.66
N ARG A 50 7.52 -0.34 -4.85
CA ARG A 50 6.67 0.33 -5.82
C ARG A 50 5.52 1.02 -5.09
N MET A 51 5.22 2.26 -5.48
CA MET A 51 4.18 3.03 -4.84
C MET A 51 3.35 3.82 -5.85
N LYS A 52 2.04 3.82 -5.64
CA LYS A 52 1.06 4.73 -6.24
C LYS A 52 0.65 5.74 -5.16
N HIS A 53 1.05 6.98 -5.31
CA HIS A 53 0.93 8.00 -4.24
C HIS A 53 -0.51 8.47 -4.08
N ARG A 54 -1.24 8.61 -5.19
CA ARG A 54 -2.61 9.16 -5.17
C ARG A 54 -3.62 8.12 -4.70
N THR A 55 -3.46 6.87 -5.11
CA THR A 55 -4.34 5.76 -4.72
C THR A 55 -3.85 4.98 -3.50
N GLY A 56 -2.64 5.28 -3.02
CA GLY A 56 -2.09 4.74 -1.79
C GLY A 56 -1.65 3.28 -1.87
N LEU A 57 -1.48 2.70 -3.06
CA LEU A 57 -1.02 1.31 -3.18
C LEU A 57 0.51 1.24 -3.02
N VAL A 58 0.97 0.35 -2.16
CA VAL A 58 2.40 0.12 -1.92
C VAL A 58 2.68 -1.36 -2.07
N GLU A 59 3.73 -1.70 -2.81
CA GLU A 59 4.19 -3.07 -2.95
C GLU A 59 5.70 -3.14 -2.73
N VAL A 60 6.12 -4.15 -1.97
CA VAL A 60 7.53 -4.42 -1.70
C VAL A 60 7.86 -5.83 -2.17
N GLU A 61 8.90 -5.95 -2.97
CA GLU A 61 9.40 -7.24 -3.45
C GLU A 61 10.55 -7.72 -2.56
N VAL A 62 10.38 -8.88 -1.94
CA VAL A 62 11.32 -9.48 -0.99
C VAL A 62 11.81 -10.84 -1.51
N PRO A 63 13.11 -11.15 -1.42
CA PRO A 63 13.62 -12.44 -1.87
C PRO A 63 13.26 -13.58 -0.91
N ILE A 64 12.93 -14.72 -1.50
CA ILE A 64 12.61 -15.97 -0.82
C ILE A 64 13.91 -16.77 -0.67
N SER A 65 14.19 -17.25 0.54
CA SER A 65 15.32 -18.15 0.77
C SER A 65 15.09 -19.49 0.08
N THR A 66 15.95 -19.81 -0.89
CA THR A 66 15.87 -21.05 -1.68
C THR A 66 16.71 -22.20 -1.11
N ARG A 67 17.41 -21.99 0.02
CA ARG A 67 18.44 -22.91 0.52
C ARG A 67 17.92 -24.03 1.42
N GLU A 68 16.90 -23.75 2.24
CA GLU A 68 16.49 -24.67 3.32
C GLU A 68 15.04 -25.15 3.17
N ASN A 69 14.09 -24.22 3.05
CA ASN A 69 12.65 -24.51 3.11
C ASN A 69 11.93 -24.23 1.79
N TYR A 70 12.54 -24.64 0.67
CA TYR A 70 12.06 -24.30 -0.67
C TYR A 70 11.82 -25.53 -1.55
N ASP A 71 10.57 -25.67 -2.02
CA ASP A 71 10.20 -26.71 -2.99
C ASP A 71 10.50 -26.20 -4.41
N VAL A 72 11.55 -26.76 -5.01
CA VAL A 72 12.01 -26.40 -6.36
C VAL A 72 10.94 -26.67 -7.42
N ASN A 73 10.15 -27.74 -7.29
CA ASN A 73 9.13 -28.10 -8.29
C ASN A 73 7.98 -27.08 -8.29
N LYS A 74 7.50 -26.70 -7.10
CA LYS A 74 6.50 -25.63 -6.96
C LYS A 74 7.07 -24.29 -7.42
N GLY A 75 8.31 -24.02 -7.06
CA GLY A 75 9.05 -22.83 -7.47
C GLY A 75 9.09 -22.64 -8.98
N MET A 76 9.40 -23.70 -9.73
CA MET A 76 9.44 -23.65 -11.19
C MET A 76 8.04 -23.51 -11.79
N ARG A 77 7.04 -24.21 -11.25
CA ARG A 77 5.65 -24.12 -11.73
C ARG A 77 5.12 -22.68 -11.60
N TYR A 78 5.31 -22.07 -10.44
CA TYR A 78 4.80 -20.74 -10.17
C TYR A 78 5.61 -19.64 -10.88
N GLY A 79 6.93 -19.77 -10.93
CA GLY A 79 7.72 -18.76 -11.62
C GLY A 79 7.57 -18.83 -13.14
N ASP A 80 7.33 -20.01 -13.73
CA ASP A 80 6.95 -20.12 -15.16
C ASP A 80 5.60 -19.45 -15.43
N ALA A 81 4.62 -19.62 -14.53
CA ALA A 81 3.33 -18.94 -14.63
C ALA A 81 3.47 -17.42 -14.58
N VAL A 82 4.24 -16.89 -13.62
CA VAL A 82 4.50 -15.45 -13.50
C VAL A 82 5.23 -14.92 -14.73
N GLN A 83 6.25 -15.62 -15.23
CA GLN A 83 7.00 -15.20 -16.40
C GLN A 83 6.13 -15.15 -17.65
N LYS A 84 5.32 -16.19 -17.89
CA LYS A 84 4.37 -16.24 -19.01
C LYS A 84 3.30 -15.16 -18.90
N SER A 85 2.68 -14.98 -17.74
CA SER A 85 1.68 -13.91 -17.53
C SER A 85 2.30 -12.52 -17.72
N ARG A 86 3.50 -12.25 -17.19
CA ARG A 86 4.22 -10.98 -17.42
C ARG A 86 4.48 -10.73 -18.91
N SER A 87 4.88 -11.76 -19.67
CA SER A 87 5.11 -11.64 -21.12
C SER A 87 3.81 -11.42 -21.91
N ALA A 88 2.68 -11.98 -21.45
CA ALA A 88 1.38 -11.79 -22.06
C ALA A 88 0.77 -10.40 -21.76
N ARG A 89 1.11 -9.83 -20.60
CA ARG A 89 0.61 -8.53 -20.11
C ARG A 89 1.54 -7.34 -20.43
N ASP A 90 2.55 -7.51 -21.28
CA ASP A 90 3.57 -6.48 -21.60
C ASP A 90 4.14 -5.78 -20.35
N GLY A 91 4.38 -6.56 -19.27
CA GLY A 91 4.92 -6.04 -18.01
C GLY A 91 3.89 -5.38 -17.07
N GLY A 92 2.58 -5.55 -17.30
CA GLY A 92 1.53 -5.07 -16.40
C GLY A 92 1.64 -5.63 -14.97
N ALA A 93 1.18 -4.84 -13.98
CA ALA A 93 1.12 -5.25 -12.58
C ALA A 93 0.09 -6.37 -12.35
N PHE A 94 0.14 -7.02 -11.19
CA PHE A 94 -0.82 -8.05 -10.76
C PHE A 94 -1.82 -7.48 -9.74
N GLY A 95 -2.94 -8.16 -9.52
CA GLY A 95 -3.97 -7.77 -8.54
C GLY A 95 -4.80 -6.54 -8.95
N MET A 96 -5.36 -5.82 -7.97
CA MET A 96 -6.29 -4.70 -8.22
C MET A 96 -5.70 -3.58 -9.10
N ALA A 97 -4.38 -3.38 -9.02
CA ALA A 97 -3.66 -2.40 -9.84
C ALA A 97 -3.35 -2.89 -11.27
N GLY A 98 -3.43 -4.20 -11.48
CA GLY A 98 -3.18 -4.88 -12.75
C GLY A 98 -4.41 -5.06 -13.63
N GLY A 99 -5.58 -4.65 -13.14
CA GLY A 99 -6.87 -4.99 -13.73
C GLY A 99 -7.20 -6.46 -13.48
N PHE A 100 -8.38 -6.70 -12.89
CA PHE A 100 -9.00 -8.01 -12.95
C PHE A 100 -9.21 -8.35 -14.43
N SER A 101 -8.41 -9.25 -15.00
CA SER A 101 -8.85 -9.93 -16.22
C SER A 101 -9.95 -10.91 -15.79
N ALA A 102 -11.12 -10.37 -15.49
CA ALA A 102 -12.35 -11.14 -15.46
C ALA A 102 -12.35 -11.91 -16.77
N GLY A 103 -12.39 -13.25 -16.69
CA GLY A 103 -12.21 -14.13 -17.83
C GLY A 103 -13.03 -13.69 -19.04
N SER A 104 -12.39 -12.95 -19.94
CA SER A 104 -12.91 -12.61 -21.25
C SER A 104 -11.79 -12.96 -22.23
N GLY A 105 -12.06 -13.96 -23.05
CA GLY A 105 -11.32 -14.23 -24.27
C GLY A 105 -11.52 -13.12 -25.30
N THR A 106 -11.30 -11.87 -24.91
CA THR A 106 -11.25 -10.72 -25.80
C THR A 106 -9.79 -10.35 -25.94
N ALA A 107 -9.11 -11.11 -26.79
CA ALA A 107 -8.02 -10.58 -27.58
C ALA A 107 -8.46 -9.19 -28.08
N ALA A 108 -7.78 -8.15 -27.62
CA ALA A 108 -7.92 -6.84 -28.20
C ALA A 108 -7.60 -6.97 -29.70
N ALA A 109 -8.62 -6.74 -30.51
CA ALA A 109 -8.49 -6.62 -31.94
C ALA A 109 -7.58 -5.42 -32.24
N GLY A 110 -6.41 -5.70 -32.82
CA GLY A 110 -5.49 -4.67 -33.29
C GLY A 110 -4.29 -5.27 -33.99
N GLY A 111 -4.41 -5.59 -35.28
CA GLY A 111 -3.27 -5.84 -36.17
C GLY A 111 -3.05 -7.29 -36.62
N ARG A 112 -3.96 -7.85 -37.42
CA ARG A 112 -3.63 -8.98 -38.30
C ARG A 112 -2.76 -8.48 -39.45
N VAL A 113 -1.45 -8.68 -39.38
CA VAL A 113 -0.59 -8.68 -40.57
C VAL A 113 -0.49 -10.13 -41.05
N LYS A 114 -1.16 -10.43 -42.17
CA LYS A 114 -1.03 -11.68 -42.91
C LYS A 114 0.28 -11.61 -43.70
N MET A 115 1.28 -12.40 -43.33
CA MET A 115 2.41 -12.69 -44.21
C MET A 115 2.45 -14.20 -44.43
N GLU A 116 1.99 -14.61 -45.62
CA GLU A 116 2.30 -15.94 -46.14
C GLU A 116 3.69 -15.85 -46.78
N ALA A 117 4.62 -16.68 -46.32
CA ALA A 117 5.78 -17.09 -47.10
C ALA A 117 6.34 -18.40 -46.54
N ASN A 118 6.49 -19.35 -47.44
CA ASN A 118 7.15 -20.64 -47.29
C ASN A 118 8.53 -20.55 -46.63
N GLY A 119 8.92 -21.67 -45.98
CA GLY A 119 10.32 -22.08 -45.92
C GLY A 119 10.88 -22.17 -44.51
N ASP A 120 11.24 -23.41 -44.13
CA ASP A 120 12.14 -23.81 -43.05
C ASP A 120 11.96 -23.17 -41.68
N VAL A 121 11.37 -23.95 -40.78
CA VAL A 121 11.62 -23.85 -39.34
C VAL A 121 13.06 -24.28 -39.10
N GLU A 122 14.01 -23.36 -39.28
CA GLU A 122 15.31 -23.49 -38.67
C GLU A 122 15.15 -23.41 -37.15
N ILE A 123 15.21 -24.59 -36.53
CA ILE A 123 15.49 -24.75 -35.11
C ILE A 123 16.92 -24.26 -34.88
N MET A 124 17.09 -22.94 -34.79
CA MET A 124 18.40 -22.33 -34.58
C MET A 124 18.49 -21.67 -33.20
N ASP A 125 19.43 -22.20 -32.42
CA ASP A 125 20.03 -21.65 -31.21
C ASP A 125 19.22 -21.61 -29.91
N ASN A 126 18.84 -22.82 -29.46
CA ASN A 126 18.58 -23.12 -28.04
C ASN A 126 19.88 -23.16 -27.19
N LYS A 127 20.84 -22.27 -27.46
CA LYS A 127 22.15 -22.19 -26.77
C LYS A 127 22.60 -20.75 -26.49
N ARG A 128 21.66 -19.87 -26.14
CA ARG A 128 21.97 -18.68 -25.34
C ARG A 128 21.15 -18.72 -24.07
N ALA A 129 21.88 -18.99 -23.00
CA ALA A 129 21.47 -18.87 -21.61
C ALA A 129 20.41 -19.88 -21.14
N VAL A 130 20.91 -20.95 -20.52
CA VAL A 130 20.25 -21.56 -19.36
C VAL A 130 20.30 -20.53 -18.22
N ASP A 131 19.67 -19.37 -18.41
CA ASP A 131 19.50 -18.36 -17.38
C ASP A 131 18.43 -18.90 -16.43
N SER A 132 18.86 -19.48 -15.30
CA SER A 132 18.07 -19.58 -14.07
C SER A 132 16.55 -19.70 -14.29
N ALA A 133 16.14 -20.75 -15.01
CA ALA A 133 14.79 -20.90 -15.53
C ALA A 133 13.74 -20.66 -14.42
N SER A 134 12.95 -19.60 -14.60
CA SER A 134 11.62 -19.36 -14.04
C SER A 134 11.36 -19.82 -12.59
N LEU A 135 12.35 -19.74 -11.72
CA LEU A 135 12.18 -20.11 -10.31
C LEU A 135 11.57 -18.92 -9.57
N LEU A 136 10.46 -19.13 -8.86
CA LEU A 136 9.86 -18.11 -8.02
C LEU A 136 10.77 -17.78 -6.82
N ARG A 137 11.63 -16.77 -6.97
CA ARG A 137 12.60 -16.35 -5.94
C ARG A 137 12.19 -15.09 -5.18
N VAL A 138 11.07 -14.49 -5.55
CA VAL A 138 10.62 -13.20 -5.02
C VAL A 138 9.17 -13.34 -4.58
N GLN A 139 8.88 -12.79 -3.41
CA GLN A 139 7.56 -12.64 -2.84
C GLN A 139 7.19 -11.16 -2.85
N SER A 140 5.97 -10.84 -3.26
CA SER A 140 5.46 -9.47 -3.19
C SER A 140 4.62 -9.31 -1.92
N LEU A 141 4.87 -8.23 -1.19
CA LEU A 141 4.11 -7.80 -0.03
C LEU A 141 3.32 -6.54 -0.41
N GLY A 142 2.00 -6.59 -0.32
CA GLY A 142 1.11 -5.48 -0.65
C GLY A 142 0.62 -4.75 0.59
N GLY A 143 0.49 -3.44 0.49
CA GLY A 143 -0.03 -2.58 1.53
C GLY A 143 -0.84 -1.43 0.96
N ARG A 144 -1.67 -0.82 1.81
CA ARG A 144 -2.44 0.38 1.47
C ARG A 144 -2.12 1.50 2.45
N ILE A 145 -1.78 2.66 1.91
CA ILE A 145 -1.70 3.92 2.63
C ILE A 145 -3.13 4.38 2.88
N LYS A 146 -3.45 4.63 4.14
CA LYS A 146 -4.70 5.31 4.51
C LYS A 146 -4.48 6.82 4.42
N PRO A 147 -5.31 7.56 3.68
CA PRO A 147 -5.30 9.01 3.78
C PRO A 147 -5.69 9.41 5.21
N ALA A 148 -5.05 10.43 5.76
CA ALA A 148 -5.42 10.94 7.07
C ALA A 148 -6.80 11.61 6.99
N GLU A 149 -7.76 11.14 7.77
CA GLU A 149 -9.08 11.77 7.91
C GLU A 149 -9.14 12.67 9.16
N GLU A 150 -10.05 13.65 9.15
CA GLU A 150 -10.21 14.56 10.28
C GLU A 150 -10.70 13.80 11.52
N GLY A 151 -9.85 13.72 12.54
CA GLY A 151 -10.09 12.94 13.76
C GLY A 151 -9.18 11.72 13.92
N ASP A 152 -8.38 11.37 12.90
CA ASP A 152 -7.37 10.33 13.04
C ASP A 152 -6.20 10.76 13.94
N PRO A 153 -5.61 9.83 14.72
CA PRO A 153 -4.44 10.13 15.53
C PRO A 153 -3.22 10.48 14.66
N VAL A 154 -2.51 11.54 15.04
CA VAL A 154 -1.23 11.90 14.42
C VAL A 154 -0.13 11.04 15.01
N TYR A 155 0.48 10.20 14.16
CA TYR A 155 1.62 9.39 14.54
C TYR A 155 2.92 10.18 14.37
N MET A 156 3.81 10.08 15.36
CA MET A 156 5.14 10.70 15.31
C MET A 156 6.20 9.65 15.68
N LEU A 157 7.37 9.74 15.05
CA LEU A 157 8.56 8.99 15.41
C LEU A 157 9.36 9.81 16.42
N GLY A 158 9.68 9.20 17.56
CA GLY A 158 10.55 9.80 18.57
C GLY A 158 11.94 9.21 18.47
N THR A 159 12.96 10.05 18.30
CA THR A 159 14.37 9.66 18.45
C THR A 159 14.95 10.34 19.69
N PHE A 160 15.57 9.54 20.55
CA PHE A 160 16.22 10.02 21.75
C PHE A 160 17.70 10.23 21.48
N THR A 161 18.17 11.46 21.68
CA THR A 161 19.58 11.84 21.60
C THR A 161 19.94 12.56 22.89
N ASP A 162 20.70 11.90 23.76
CA ASP A 162 21.08 12.40 25.09
C ASP A 162 19.88 12.84 25.96
N LYS A 163 19.64 14.15 26.06
CA LYS A 163 18.52 14.75 26.82
C LYS A 163 17.43 15.34 25.92
N ASN A 164 17.53 15.11 24.62
CA ASN A 164 16.63 15.67 23.63
C ASN A 164 15.79 14.57 22.98
N LEU A 165 14.48 14.81 22.89
CA LEU A 165 13.54 13.97 22.16
C LEU A 165 13.16 14.69 20.86
N HIS A 166 13.65 14.19 19.74
CA HIS A 166 13.25 14.69 18.43
C HIS A 166 11.99 13.94 17.96
N LEU A 167 10.91 14.68 17.73
CA LEU A 167 9.65 14.19 17.21
C LEU A 167 9.51 14.53 15.73
N SER A 168 9.31 13.50 14.92
CA SER A 168 9.11 13.62 13.48
C SER A 168 7.71 13.12 13.08
N PRO A 169 6.89 13.90 12.37
CA PRO A 169 5.59 13.43 11.93
C PRO A 169 5.72 12.28 10.92
N VAL A 170 4.91 11.24 11.09
CA VAL A 170 4.78 10.13 10.14
C VAL A 170 3.77 10.52 9.09
N THR A 171 4.15 10.43 7.82
CA THR A 171 3.26 10.69 6.69
C THR A 171 2.16 9.64 6.61
N SER A 172 2.52 8.35 6.70
CA SER A 172 1.55 7.26 6.68
C SER A 172 2.08 5.97 7.27
N LEU A 173 1.16 5.16 7.79
CA LEU A 173 1.42 3.81 8.28
C LEU A 173 0.86 2.80 7.28
N VAL A 174 1.68 1.83 6.87
CA VAL A 174 1.32 0.81 5.89
C VAL A 174 1.52 -0.56 6.51
N GLN A 175 0.46 -1.35 6.49
CA GLN A 175 0.50 -2.75 6.89
C GLN A 175 0.65 -3.64 5.65
N PHE A 176 1.77 -4.36 5.61
CA PHE A 176 2.09 -5.28 4.55
C PHE A 176 1.51 -6.65 4.80
N HIS A 177 0.88 -7.18 3.76
CA HIS A 177 0.36 -8.54 3.68
C HIS A 177 0.96 -9.25 2.46
N PRO A 178 1.20 -10.56 2.52
CA PRO A 178 1.63 -11.36 1.37
C PRO A 178 0.63 -11.30 0.21
N ASN A 179 1.08 -10.82 -0.94
CA ASN A 179 0.32 -10.88 -2.19
C ASN A 179 0.70 -12.12 -2.98
N LEU A 180 -0.30 -12.89 -3.40
CA LEU A 180 -0.14 -14.18 -4.08
C LEU A 180 -0.26 -14.05 -5.62
N HIS A 181 0.48 -13.11 -6.21
CA HIS A 181 0.43 -12.84 -7.65
C HIS A 181 0.70 -14.06 -8.55
N HIS A 182 1.45 -15.03 -8.04
CA HIS A 182 1.76 -16.26 -8.76
C HIS A 182 0.55 -17.20 -8.91
N LEU A 183 -0.44 -17.11 -8.03
CA LEU A 183 -1.69 -17.85 -8.16
C LEU A 183 -2.56 -17.20 -9.24
N ASP A 184 -2.69 -15.88 -9.21
CA ASP A 184 -3.39 -15.12 -10.25
C ASP A 184 -2.79 -15.39 -11.63
N ALA A 185 -1.45 -15.35 -11.72
CA ALA A 185 -0.73 -15.67 -12.94
C ALA A 185 -0.99 -17.10 -13.44
N LEU A 186 -1.13 -18.08 -12.52
CA LEU A 186 -1.40 -19.47 -12.86
C LEU A 186 -2.83 -19.67 -13.39
N ASP A 187 -3.80 -18.96 -12.85
CA ASP A 187 -5.20 -19.01 -13.29
C ASP A 187 -5.41 -18.30 -14.63
N GLU A 188 -4.65 -17.25 -14.91
CA GLU A 188 -4.65 -16.54 -16.19
C GLU A 188 -4.01 -17.31 -17.34
N LEU A 189 -3.13 -18.28 -17.05
CA LEU A 189 -2.57 -19.10 -18.10
C LEU A 189 -3.71 -19.80 -18.84
N PRO A 190 -3.78 -19.68 -20.18
CA PRO A 190 -4.78 -20.41 -20.93
C PRO A 190 -4.60 -21.89 -20.61
N LYS A 191 -5.65 -22.54 -20.09
CA LYS A 191 -5.72 -24.01 -19.92
C LYS A 191 -5.68 -24.64 -21.32
N GLY A 192 -4.49 -24.67 -21.91
CA GLY A 192 -4.26 -25.06 -23.29
C GLY A 192 -4.24 -26.57 -23.45
N LYS A 193 -5.27 -27.10 -24.12
CA LYS A 193 -5.34 -28.41 -24.82
C LYS A 193 -5.24 -29.68 -23.97
N GLY A 194 -6.37 -30.05 -23.36
CA GLY A 194 -6.67 -31.41 -22.88
C GLY A 194 -7.84 -32.09 -23.58
N GLY A 195 -8.25 -31.67 -24.79
CA GLY A 195 -9.43 -32.21 -25.46
C GLY A 195 -9.32 -32.20 -26.97
N ARG A 196 -8.60 -33.17 -27.55
CA ARG A 196 -8.81 -33.62 -28.94
C ARG A 196 -8.90 -35.14 -28.95
N GLY A 197 -10.12 -35.64 -28.92
CA GLY A 197 -10.48 -37.05 -29.07
C GLY A 197 -11.83 -37.18 -29.77
N LYS A 198 -11.81 -36.95 -31.09
CA LYS A 198 -12.72 -37.38 -32.17
C LYS A 198 -13.95 -38.24 -31.77
N LYS A 199 -15.17 -37.72 -31.94
CA LYS A 199 -16.30 -38.43 -32.59
C LYS A 199 -17.42 -37.45 -32.96
N ASP A 200 -17.84 -37.50 -34.22
CA ASP A 200 -19.12 -37.01 -34.72
C ASP A 200 -20.28 -37.54 -33.85
N ASP A 201 -21.21 -36.67 -33.47
CA ASP A 201 -22.63 -36.92 -33.72
C ASP A 201 -23.44 -35.63 -33.60
N GLU A 202 -24.47 -35.54 -34.43
CA GLU A 202 -25.27 -34.38 -34.76
C GLU A 202 -26.25 -33.92 -33.64
N GLU A 203 -26.69 -32.67 -33.77
CA GLU A 203 -27.94 -32.09 -33.23
C GLU A 203 -28.14 -31.98 -31.71
N ARG A 204 -27.70 -30.84 -31.16
CA ARG A 204 -28.60 -29.92 -30.42
C ARG A 204 -27.93 -28.56 -30.24
N SER A 205 -28.16 -27.67 -31.19
CA SER A 205 -27.95 -26.23 -31.04
C SER A 205 -29.01 -25.67 -30.09
N THR A 206 -28.71 -25.67 -28.79
CA THR A 206 -29.24 -24.65 -27.89
C THR A 206 -28.16 -23.59 -27.74
N GLU A 207 -28.19 -22.62 -28.65
CA GLU A 207 -27.51 -21.35 -28.49
C GLU A 207 -28.03 -20.67 -27.22
N THR A 208 -27.40 -20.96 -26.08
CA THR A 208 -27.38 -19.99 -24.98
C THR A 208 -26.39 -18.91 -25.38
N GLU A 209 -26.88 -17.95 -26.18
CA GLU A 209 -26.26 -16.66 -26.37
C GLU A 209 -25.90 -16.11 -24.99
N ALA A 210 -24.61 -16.11 -24.67
CA ALA A 210 -24.07 -15.33 -23.57
C ALA A 210 -24.27 -13.86 -23.95
N ARG A 211 -25.46 -13.34 -23.64
CA ARG A 211 -25.74 -11.91 -23.68
C ARG A 211 -24.70 -11.26 -22.78
N ALA A 212 -23.83 -10.45 -23.38
CA ALA A 212 -23.07 -9.47 -22.65
C ALA A 212 -24.08 -8.69 -21.80
N ILE A 213 -24.01 -8.89 -20.49
CA ILE A 213 -24.69 -8.00 -19.56
C ILE A 213 -23.85 -6.73 -19.64
N ASP A 214 -24.20 -5.85 -20.57
CA ASP A 214 -23.94 -4.43 -20.39
C ASP A 214 -24.59 -4.08 -19.05
N ILE A 215 -23.78 -4.02 -17.99
CA ILE A 215 -24.24 -3.47 -16.71
C ILE A 215 -24.38 -1.97 -16.92
N LYS A 216 -25.42 -1.59 -17.66
CA LYS A 216 -25.96 -0.24 -17.68
C LYS A 216 -26.78 -0.16 -16.40
N VAL A 217 -26.11 0.19 -15.30
CA VAL A 217 -26.78 0.50 -14.03
C VAL A 217 -27.75 1.64 -14.32
N LYS A 218 -29.03 1.31 -14.52
CA LYS A 218 -30.10 2.27 -14.25
C LYS A 218 -29.99 2.53 -12.76
N ALA A 219 -29.53 3.72 -12.42
CA ALA A 219 -29.56 4.26 -11.08
C ALA A 219 -31.00 4.19 -10.55
N ALA A 220 -31.28 3.12 -9.82
CA ALA A 220 -32.25 3.18 -8.74
C ALA A 220 -31.48 3.72 -7.55
N GLU A 221 -32.07 4.71 -6.88
CA GLU A 221 -31.51 5.44 -5.73
C GLU A 221 -31.40 4.52 -4.50
N ASP A 222 -30.47 3.57 -4.56
CA ASP A 222 -30.04 2.79 -3.39
C ASP A 222 -28.59 3.14 -3.07
N SER A 223 -28.33 3.40 -1.79
CA SER A 223 -27.03 3.78 -1.23
C SER A 223 -25.88 2.84 -1.68
N GLU A 224 -26.20 1.58 -1.96
CA GLU A 224 -25.26 0.58 -2.49
C GLU A 224 -24.79 0.89 -3.92
N ALA A 225 -25.63 1.48 -4.78
CA ALA A 225 -25.23 1.85 -6.14
C ALA A 225 -24.22 3.01 -6.15
N ALA A 226 -24.33 3.94 -5.19
CA ALA A 226 -23.39 5.04 -5.02
C ALA A 226 -22.02 4.55 -4.53
N THR A 227 -21.99 3.62 -3.56
CA THR A 227 -20.74 3.00 -3.09
C THR A 227 -20.08 2.16 -4.19
N ASN A 228 -20.85 1.43 -4.99
CA ASN A 228 -20.32 0.65 -6.11
C ASN A 228 -19.78 1.55 -7.24
N ALA A 229 -20.45 2.66 -7.54
CA ALA A 229 -19.95 3.65 -8.50
C ALA A 229 -18.64 4.29 -8.01
N SER A 230 -18.56 4.62 -6.72
CA SER A 230 -17.33 5.13 -6.09
C SER A 230 -16.18 4.11 -6.11
N ASN A 231 -16.47 2.83 -5.83
CA ASN A 231 -15.48 1.75 -5.90
C ASN A 231 -14.97 1.53 -7.33
N LEU A 232 -15.84 1.63 -8.33
CA LEU A 232 -15.47 1.49 -9.74
C LEU A 232 -14.59 2.66 -10.19
N ASP A 233 -14.91 3.88 -9.78
CA ASP A 233 -14.05 5.04 -10.06
C ASP A 233 -12.70 4.92 -9.37
N LEU A 234 -12.66 4.44 -8.13
CA LEU A 234 -11.40 4.16 -7.43
C LEU A 234 -10.56 3.11 -8.17
N LEU A 235 -11.17 2.04 -8.70
CA LEU A 235 -10.47 1.03 -9.49
C LEU A 235 -9.90 1.61 -10.80
N LYS A 236 -10.64 2.47 -11.48
CA LYS A 236 -10.14 3.18 -12.68
C LYS A 236 -8.97 4.07 -12.33
N GLN A 237 -9.09 4.86 -11.28
CA GLN A 237 -8.02 5.71 -10.80
C GLN A 237 -6.78 4.91 -10.39
N MET A 238 -6.97 3.72 -9.79
CA MET A 238 -5.90 2.79 -9.48
C MET A 238 -5.24 2.23 -10.73
N GLN A 239 -5.98 1.97 -11.79
CA GLN A 239 -5.44 1.49 -13.06
C GLN A 239 -4.66 2.60 -13.80
N ASP A 240 -5.21 3.81 -13.83
CA ASP A 240 -4.64 4.96 -14.54
C ASP A 240 -3.34 5.46 -13.90
N GLU A 241 -3.21 5.34 -12.58
CA GLU A 241 -1.99 5.75 -11.88
C GLU A 241 -0.83 4.78 -12.15
N LYS A 242 0.29 5.33 -12.65
CA LYS A 242 1.51 4.56 -12.88
C LYS A 242 2.26 4.30 -11.58
N TRP A 243 2.84 3.11 -11.48
CA TRP A 243 3.74 2.77 -10.39
C TRP A 243 5.01 3.62 -10.44
N LYS A 244 5.39 4.21 -9.30
CA LYS A 244 6.74 4.76 -9.10
C LYS A 244 7.59 3.72 -8.38
N THR A 245 8.78 3.51 -8.89
CA THR A 245 9.72 2.51 -8.39
C THR A 245 10.82 3.19 -7.58
N TYR A 246 11.14 2.61 -6.43
CA TYR A 246 12.16 3.06 -5.50
C TYR A 246 13.16 1.93 -5.25
N ASN A 247 14.43 2.31 -5.19
CA ASN A 247 15.50 1.42 -4.75
C ASN A 247 15.46 1.31 -3.23
N TRP A 248 15.69 0.11 -2.72
CA TRP A 248 15.74 -0.13 -1.29
C TRP A 248 17.18 -0.02 -0.80
N VAL A 249 17.42 0.73 0.28
CA VAL A 249 18.69 0.79 1.00
C VAL A 249 18.49 0.15 2.37
N ASP A 250 19.39 -0.72 2.78
CA ASP A 250 19.26 -1.46 4.04
C ASP A 250 19.56 -0.57 5.24
N ALA A 251 18.98 -0.89 6.40
CA ALA A 251 19.14 -0.10 7.62
C ALA A 251 20.61 -0.03 8.08
N GLU A 252 21.40 -1.08 7.84
CA GLU A 252 22.81 -1.16 8.26
C GLU A 252 23.78 -0.45 7.31
N THR A 253 23.29 0.18 6.24
CA THR A 253 24.13 0.88 5.24
C THR A 253 24.50 2.29 5.73
N GLU A 254 25.70 2.76 5.43
CA GLU A 254 26.17 4.12 5.77
C GLU A 254 25.25 5.22 5.23
N GLU A 255 24.71 5.06 4.01
CA GLU A 255 23.74 5.98 3.42
C GLU A 255 22.47 6.15 4.27
N SER A 256 22.00 5.06 4.90
CA SER A 256 20.83 5.07 5.79
C SER A 256 21.15 5.81 7.07
N TRP A 257 22.34 5.63 7.64
CA TRP A 257 22.81 6.37 8.81
C TRP A 257 22.91 7.87 8.56
N LEU A 258 23.50 8.26 7.42
CA LEU A 258 23.59 9.67 7.03
C LEU A 258 22.21 10.32 6.87
N THR A 259 21.28 9.60 6.23
CA THR A 259 19.89 10.06 6.05
C THR A 259 19.16 10.18 7.38
N TYR A 260 19.37 9.22 8.28
CA TYR A 260 18.83 9.24 9.63
C TYR A 260 19.32 10.48 10.40
N GLU A 261 20.63 10.70 10.46
CA GLU A 261 21.20 11.86 11.16
C GLU A 261 20.81 13.21 10.54
N SER A 262 20.63 13.28 9.22
CA SER A 262 20.28 14.54 8.56
C SER A 262 18.82 14.94 8.72
N TYR A 263 17.91 13.96 8.78
CA TYR A 263 16.46 14.23 8.74
C TYR A 263 15.70 13.87 10.02
N MET A 264 16.27 13.08 10.92
CA MET A 264 15.65 12.71 12.20
C MET A 264 16.21 13.52 13.38
N ILE A 265 17.39 14.13 13.22
CA ILE A 265 18.09 14.85 14.28
C ILE A 265 18.40 16.28 13.80
N HIS A 266 17.99 17.26 14.59
CA HIS A 266 18.47 18.63 14.40
C HIS A 266 19.87 18.77 14.99
N LYS A 267 20.84 19.12 14.15
CA LYS A 267 22.23 19.38 14.58
C LYS A 267 22.35 20.70 15.35
N ASP A 268 21.52 21.68 15.00
CA ASP A 268 21.51 23.01 15.61
C ASP A 268 20.30 23.16 16.54
N THR A 269 20.41 22.63 17.75
CA THR A 269 19.34 22.71 18.77
C THR A 269 19.21 24.09 19.40
N GLU A 270 20.27 24.90 19.37
CA GLU A 270 20.34 26.20 20.06
C GLU A 270 19.63 27.35 19.32
N ASN A 271 19.37 27.21 18.02
CA ASN A 271 18.79 28.26 17.18
C ASN A 271 17.34 27.94 16.74
N LEU A 272 16.70 26.96 17.38
CA LEU A 272 15.32 26.58 17.07
C LEU A 272 14.34 27.52 17.76
N GLU A 273 13.28 27.89 17.04
CA GLU A 273 12.20 28.66 17.64
C GLU A 273 11.47 27.83 18.69
N PRO A 274 11.13 28.43 19.86
CA PRO A 274 10.43 27.71 20.90
C PRO A 274 9.04 27.28 20.40
N LEU A 275 8.68 26.04 20.70
CA LEU A 275 7.35 25.51 20.37
C LEU A 275 6.28 26.32 21.10
N SER A 276 5.40 26.95 20.33
CA SER A 276 4.24 27.67 20.87
C SER A 276 2.96 26.91 20.56
N SER A 277 2.16 26.67 21.59
CA SER A 277 0.81 26.16 21.40
C SER A 277 -0.08 27.28 20.87
N ASN A 278 -0.59 27.12 19.65
CA ASN A 278 -1.54 28.07 19.05
C ASN A 278 -2.96 27.94 19.63
N ILE A 279 -3.13 27.18 20.71
CA ILE A 279 -4.42 26.88 21.34
C ILE A 279 -4.26 27.08 22.85
N GLU A 280 -5.12 27.89 23.45
CA GLU A 280 -5.21 28.02 24.90
C GLU A 280 -5.84 26.78 25.52
N SER A 281 -5.58 26.52 26.80
CA SER A 281 -6.08 25.32 27.51
C SER A 281 -7.59 25.13 27.41
N GLU A 282 -8.35 26.21 27.30
CA GLU A 282 -9.80 26.19 27.18
C GLU A 282 -10.28 25.85 25.78
N ASP A 283 -9.67 26.46 24.76
CA ASP A 283 -9.96 26.13 23.36
C ASP A 283 -9.53 24.67 23.04
N TYR A 284 -8.52 24.15 23.73
CA TYR A 284 -8.13 22.73 23.65
C TYR A 284 -9.22 21.82 24.21
N LEU A 285 -9.75 22.12 25.40
CA LEU A 285 -10.85 21.35 25.99
C LEU A 285 -12.12 21.40 25.13
N ASP A 286 -12.45 22.56 24.58
CA ASP A 286 -13.63 22.72 23.73
C ASP A 286 -13.48 21.96 22.39
N ARG A 287 -12.29 21.94 21.78
CA ARG A 287 -12.01 21.14 20.56
C ARG A 287 -11.98 19.63 20.80
N MET A 288 -11.44 19.18 21.93
CA MET A 288 -11.33 17.76 22.27
C MET A 288 -12.63 17.19 22.83
N SER A 289 -13.51 18.03 23.39
CA SER A 289 -14.83 17.61 23.82
C SER A 289 -15.74 17.43 22.59
N ALA A 290 -16.35 16.25 22.46
CA ALA A 290 -17.39 16.05 21.45
C ALA A 290 -18.47 17.15 21.62
N PRO A 291 -18.90 17.84 20.54
CA PRO A 291 -19.93 18.85 20.66
C PRO A 291 -21.16 18.19 21.26
N ARG A 292 -21.54 18.62 22.47
CA ARG A 292 -22.82 18.25 23.07
C ARG A 292 -23.90 18.93 22.24
N ILE A 293 -24.39 18.23 21.23
CA ILE A 293 -25.53 18.68 20.42
C ILE A 293 -26.75 18.62 21.34
N ASP A 294 -27.23 19.80 21.73
CA ASP A 294 -28.50 19.92 22.43
C ASP A 294 -29.61 19.64 21.39
N PRO A 295 -30.43 18.58 21.56
CA PRO A 295 -31.40 18.15 20.56
C PRO A 295 -32.45 19.21 20.21
N ALA A 296 -32.56 20.29 20.98
CA ALA A 296 -33.46 21.40 20.69
C ALA A 296 -32.87 22.49 19.78
N ARG A 297 -31.53 22.71 19.77
CA ARG A 297 -30.87 23.76 18.96
C ARG A 297 -29.40 23.39 18.63
N PRO A 298 -29.16 22.69 17.52
CA PRO A 298 -27.82 22.25 17.12
C PRO A 298 -26.88 23.40 16.72
N ASP A 299 -27.41 24.55 16.29
CA ASP A 299 -26.60 25.63 15.70
C ASP A 299 -26.00 26.61 16.73
N LEU A 300 -26.49 26.59 17.98
CA LEU A 300 -26.17 27.60 19.01
C LEU A 300 -25.39 27.02 20.20
N THR A 301 -25.13 25.72 20.21
CA THR A 301 -24.62 25.01 21.38
C THR A 301 -23.17 25.36 21.71
N GLY A 302 -22.32 25.55 20.70
CA GLY A 302 -20.94 26.01 20.92
C GLY A 302 -20.86 27.47 21.39
N TRP A 303 -21.72 28.35 20.87
CA TRP A 303 -21.70 29.78 21.20
C TRP A 303 -22.29 30.08 22.60
N ALA A 304 -23.40 29.42 22.96
CA ALA A 304 -24.05 29.59 24.26
C ALA A 304 -23.19 29.11 25.44
N MET A 305 -22.34 28.09 25.25
CA MET A 305 -21.40 27.63 26.28
C MET A 305 -20.24 28.59 26.48
N LYS A 306 -19.70 29.16 25.39
CA LYS A 306 -18.63 30.17 25.45
C LYS A 306 -19.12 31.42 26.18
N GLU A 307 -20.37 31.83 25.96
CA GLU A 307 -20.97 32.98 26.63
C GLU A 307 -21.31 32.72 28.11
N ASN A 308 -21.88 31.56 28.46
CA ASN A 308 -22.19 31.23 29.86
C ASN A 308 -20.94 31.08 30.73
N ARG A 309 -19.85 30.52 30.20
CA ARG A 309 -18.57 30.41 30.94
C ARG A 309 -17.82 31.73 31.02
N ARG A 310 -17.93 32.60 30.01
CA ARG A 310 -17.43 33.98 30.09
C ARG A 310 -18.14 34.77 31.19
N ARG A 311 -19.48 34.64 31.29
CA ARG A 311 -20.26 35.25 32.38
C ARG A 311 -19.91 34.72 33.78
N GLN A 312 -19.49 33.46 33.90
CA GLN A 312 -18.97 32.92 35.17
C GLN A 312 -17.59 33.49 35.53
N ARG A 313 -16.77 33.81 34.53
CA ARG A 313 -15.45 34.45 34.73
C ARG A 313 -15.57 35.93 35.11
N ASP A 314 -16.49 36.65 34.49
CA ASP A 314 -16.73 38.08 34.76
C ASP A 314 -17.49 38.32 36.08
N GLY A 315 -17.97 37.24 36.73
CA GLY A 315 -18.71 37.28 37.99
C GLY A 315 -17.90 36.85 39.23
N GLN A 316 -16.58 36.70 39.12
CA GLN A 316 -15.69 36.28 40.20
C GLN A 316 -14.59 37.31 40.48
#